data_AF-A0AAJ6ETD0-F1
#
_entry.id   AF-A0AAJ6ETD0-F1
#
_cell.length_a   1.000
_cell.length_b   1.000
_cell.length_c   1.000
_cell.angle_alpha   90.00
_cell.angle_beta   90.00
_cell.angle_gamma   90.00
#
_symmetry.space_group_name_H-M   'P 1'
#
loop_
_entity.id
_entity.type
_entity.pdbx_description
1 polymer ?
#
loop_
_entity_poly.entity_id
_entity_poly.type
_entity_poly.pdbx_seq_one_letter_code
_entity_poly.pdbx_strand_id
1 'polypeptide(L)'
;MTVCPKLSEPVIVHQAWLNRRHDALVVTLSTFKDQNLIDVRKHAMNREGKLVPTAKGIAMKVTRLPDLLKGITKAIEKARELGLIDGDEVAE
;
A
#
# COMPACT_ATOMS: atom_id res chain seq x y z
N MET A 1 -10.72 19.17 19.25
CA MET A 1 -10.64 18.94 17.79
C MET A 1 -9.22 18.51 17.48
N THR A 2 -8.99 17.25 17.11
CA THR A 2 -7.64 16.78 16.78
C THR A 2 -7.29 17.31 15.39
N VAL A 3 -6.34 18.24 15.32
CA VAL A 3 -5.84 18.77 14.03
C VAL A 3 -5.02 17.66 13.38
N CYS A 4 -5.52 17.09 12.29
CA CYS A 4 -4.72 16.18 11.47
C CYS A 4 -3.68 17.01 10.70
N PRO A 5 -2.37 16.78 10.91
CA PRO A 5 -1.34 17.53 10.21
C PRO A 5 -1.40 17.23 8.71
N LYS A 6 -1.16 18.23 7.87
CA LYS A 6 -0.98 18.05 6.43
C LYS A 6 0.46 17.64 6.16
N LEU A 7 0.66 16.76 5.19
CA LEU A 7 1.99 16.36 4.72
C LEU A 7 2.43 17.32 3.61
N SER A 8 3.62 17.91 3.76
CA SER A 8 4.22 18.77 2.73
C SER A 8 4.69 17.96 1.52
N GLU A 9 5.09 16.72 1.75
CA GLU A 9 5.55 15.78 0.73
C GLU A 9 4.95 14.40 1.00
N PRO A 10 4.68 13.59 -0.05
CA PRO A 10 4.25 12.21 0.14
C PRO A 10 5.30 11.37 0.87
N VAL A 11 4.87 10.55 1.82
CA VAL A 11 5.73 9.64 2.60
C VAL A 11 5.50 8.22 2.15
N ILE A 12 6.54 7.57 1.60
CA ILE A 12 6.51 6.14 1.30
C ILE A 12 6.67 5.37 2.61
N VAL A 13 5.66 4.59 2.98
CA VAL A 13 5.61 3.82 4.22
C VAL A 13 6.06 2.38 3.99
N HIS A 14 5.78 1.83 2.81
CA HIS A 14 6.15 0.46 2.48
C HIS A 14 6.37 0.29 0.98
N GLN A 15 7.29 -0.59 0.63
CA GLN A 15 7.54 -1.02 -0.74
C GLN A 15 7.85 -2.52 -0.75
N ALA A 16 7.14 -3.28 -1.58
CA ALA A 16 7.36 -4.72 -1.77
C ALA A 16 7.49 -5.06 -3.25
N TRP A 17 8.46 -5.90 -3.61
CA TRP A 17 8.63 -6.37 -4.99
C TRP A 17 7.59 -7.44 -5.33
N LEU A 18 6.90 -7.25 -6.45
CA LEU A 18 5.82 -8.15 -6.88
C LEU A 18 6.29 -9.24 -7.84
N ASN A 19 7.38 -9.00 -8.57
CA ASN A 19 7.89 -9.93 -9.57
C ASN A 19 9.35 -9.65 -9.95
N ARG A 20 9.93 -10.59 -10.72
CA ARG A 20 11.29 -10.49 -11.28
C ARG A 20 11.48 -9.35 -12.30
N ARG A 21 10.41 -8.69 -12.75
CA ARG A 21 10.49 -7.52 -13.64
C ARG A 21 10.62 -6.21 -12.87
N HIS A 22 10.86 -6.29 -11.56
CA HIS A 22 10.98 -5.14 -10.66
C HIS A 22 9.72 -4.27 -10.66
N ASP A 23 8.54 -4.87 -10.79
CA ASP A 23 7.32 -4.18 -10.38
C ASP A 23 7.25 -4.16 -8.85
N ALA A 24 6.76 -3.07 -8.29
CA ALA A 24 6.63 -2.91 -6.85
C ALA A 24 5.21 -2.51 -6.44
N LEU A 25 4.76 -2.98 -5.28
CA LEU A 25 3.64 -2.40 -4.55
C LEU A 25 4.21 -1.31 -3.63
N VAL A 26 3.75 -0.08 -3.81
CA VAL A 26 4.18 1.07 -3.00
C VAL A 26 2.99 1.58 -2.21
N VAL A 27 3.19 1.75 -0.90
CA VAL A 27 2.22 2.31 0.03
C VAL A 27 2.71 3.69 0.44
N THR A 28 1.90 4.71 0.16
CA THR A 28 2.27 6.12 0.36
C THR A 28 1.20 6.85 1.14
N LEU A 29 1.60 7.68 2.10
CA LEU A 29 0.74 8.68 2.72
C LEU A 29 0.94 10.03 2.03
N SER A 30 -0.14 10.70 1.68
CA SER A 30 -0.08 12.01 1.02
C SER A 30 -1.24 12.91 1.44
N THR A 31 -1.15 14.20 1.11
CA THR A 31 -2.27 15.14 1.30
C THR A 31 -2.75 15.63 -0.06
N PHE A 32 -4.05 15.51 -0.31
CA PHE A 32 -4.71 16.05 -1.50
C PHE A 32 -5.96 16.82 -1.11
N LYS A 33 -6.06 18.10 -1.52
CA LYS A 33 -7.20 18.99 -1.20
C LYS A 33 -7.62 18.90 0.28
N ASP A 34 -6.64 19.08 1.17
CA ASP A 34 -6.82 19.05 2.63
C ASP A 34 -7.30 17.72 3.22
N GLN A 35 -7.24 16.64 2.45
CA GLN A 35 -7.51 15.29 2.93
C GLN A 35 -6.22 14.49 2.92
N ASN A 36 -5.89 13.89 4.07
CA ASN A 36 -4.81 12.91 4.14
C ASN A 36 -5.31 11.59 3.56
N LEU A 37 -4.53 11.04 2.65
CA LEU A 37 -4.82 9.83 1.91
C LEU A 37 -3.75 8.79 2.17
N ILE A 38 -4.16 7.53 2.06
CA ILE A 38 -3.27 6.42 1.77
C ILE A 38 -3.47 6.02 0.31
N ASP A 39 -2.37 5.88 -0.44
CA ASP A 39 -2.33 5.33 -1.79
C ASP A 39 -1.57 4.01 -1.75
N VAL A 40 -2.21 2.93 -2.22
CA VAL A 40 -1.61 1.61 -2.37
C VAL A 40 -1.61 1.32 -3.85
N ARG A 41 -0.44 1.44 -4.49
CA ARG A 41 -0.33 1.49 -5.95
C ARG A 41 0.78 0.60 -6.45
N LYS A 42 0.51 -0.06 -7.58
CA LYS A 42 1.56 -0.73 -8.35
C LYS A 42 2.42 0.33 -9.04
N HIS A 43 3.72 0.26 -8.81
CA HIS A 43 4.74 0.93 -9.59
C HIS A 43 5.38 -0.06 -10.55
N ALA A 44 5.65 0.37 -11.78
CA ALA A 44 6.31 -0.45 -12.79
C ALA A 44 7.65 0.17 -13.16
N MET A 45 8.65 -0.67 -13.47
CA MET A 45 9.92 -0.18 -13.97
C MET A 45 9.76 0.30 -15.42
N ASN A 46 10.07 1.57 -15.67
CA ASN A 46 10.06 2.15 -17.00
C ASN A 46 11.36 1.82 -17.77
N ARG A 47 11.43 2.22 -19.04
CA ARG A 47 12.62 1.99 -19.90
C ARG A 47 13.89 2.70 -19.41
N GLU A 48 13.76 3.69 -18.54
CA GLU A 48 14.87 4.41 -17.92
C GLU A 48 15.34 3.75 -16.61
N GLY A 49 14.78 2.59 -16.24
CA GLY A 49 15.10 1.89 -15.00
C GLY A 49 14.49 2.52 -13.74
N LYS A 50 13.50 3.42 -13.88
CA LYS A 50 12.84 4.09 -12.75
C LYS A 50 11.49 3.45 -12.45
N LEU A 51 11.18 3.30 -11.17
CA LEU A 51 9.84 2.92 -10.70
C LEU A 51 8.87 4.10 -10.87
N VAL A 52 7.84 3.92 -11.70
CA VAL A 52 6.81 4.93 -11.92
C VAL A 52 5.43 4.40 -11.50
N PRO A 53 4.58 5.26 -10.87
CA PRO A 53 3.24 4.86 -10.49
C PRO A 53 2.39 4.49 -11.71
N THR A 54 1.58 3.45 -11.58
CA THR A 54 0.64 3.05 -12.65
C THR A 54 -0.80 3.44 -12.28
N ALA A 55 -1.73 3.34 -13.23
CA ALA A 55 -3.16 3.49 -12.92
C ALA A 55 -3.71 2.40 -11.97
N LYS A 56 -2.98 1.29 -11.80
CA LYS A 56 -3.39 0.16 -10.95
C LYS A 56 -3.06 0.45 -9.49
N GLY A 57 -4.08 0.79 -8.72
CA GLY A 57 -3.96 1.08 -7.30
C GLY A 57 -5.23 1.68 -6.74
N ILE A 58 -5.29 1.82 -5.43
CA ILE A 58 -6.39 2.43 -4.72
C ILE A 58 -5.88 3.57 -3.85
N ALA A 59 -6.62 4.67 -3.83
CA ALA A 59 -6.40 5.76 -2.89
C ALA A 59 -7.66 5.96 -2.05
N MET A 60 -7.49 6.15 -0.74
CA MET A 60 -8.60 6.39 0.18
C MET A 60 -8.19 7.31 1.32
N LYS A 61 -9.19 7.88 2.02
CA LYS A 61 -8.93 8.68 3.22
C LYS A 61 -8.16 7.86 4.26
N VAL A 62 -7.12 8.45 4.85
CA VAL A 62 -6.29 7.79 5.87
C VAL A 62 -7.12 7.28 7.06
N THR A 63 -8.26 7.92 7.35
CA THR A 63 -9.19 7.51 8.41
C THR A 63 -9.86 6.15 8.15
N ARG A 64 -9.80 5.62 6.92
CA ARG A 64 -10.32 4.30 6.57
C ARG A 64 -9.31 3.17 6.80
N LEU A 65 -8.06 3.48 7.15
CA LEU A 65 -7.03 2.48 7.44
C LEU A 65 -7.45 1.39 8.43
N PRO A 66 -8.11 1.69 9.56
CA PRO A 66 -8.52 0.64 10.50
C PRO A 66 -9.53 -0.34 9.91
N ASP A 67 -10.37 0.11 8.97
CA ASP A 67 -11.34 -0.74 8.30
C ASP A 67 -10.68 -1.63 7.23
N LEU A 68 -9.74 -1.05 6.46
CA LEU A 68 -8.91 -1.80 5.53
C LEU A 68 -8.10 -2.89 6.25
N LEU A 69 -7.49 -2.57 7.39
CA LEU A 69 -6.74 -3.53 8.21
C LEU A 69 -7.61 -4.71 8.62
N LYS A 70 -8.84 -4.48 9.09
CA LYS A 70 -9.79 -5.55 9.43
C LYS A 70 -10.05 -6.49 8.25
N GLY A 71 -10.21 -5.94 7.05
CA GLY A 71 -10.39 -6.73 5.83
C GLY A 71 -9.16 -7.58 5.50
N ILE A 72 -7.96 -7.00 5.59
CA ILE A 72 -6.69 -7.70 5.35
C ILE A 72 -6.47 -8.81 6.38
N THR A 73 -6.70 -8.55 7.67
CA THR A 73 -6.58 -9.56 8.74
C THR A 73 -7.49 -10.76 8.46
N LYS A 74 -8.75 -10.52 8.11
CA LYS A 74 -9.69 -11.60 7.73
C LYS A 74 -9.22 -12.37 6.49
N ALA A 75 -8.62 -11.68 5.52
CA ALA A 75 -8.07 -12.33 4.34
C ALA A 75 -6.88 -13.23 4.68
N ILE A 76 -6.00 -12.81 5.59
CA ILE A 76 -4.87 -13.61 6.09
C ILE A 76 -5.39 -14.85 6.83
N GLU A 77 -6.33 -14.67 7.77
CA GLU A 77 -6.97 -15.78 8.49
C GLU A 77 -7.59 -16.78 7.50
N LYS A 78 -8.34 -16.28 6.52
CA LYS A 78 -8.97 -17.15 5.53
C LYS A 78 -7.96 -17.86 4.63
N ALA A 79 -6.88 -17.18 4.25
CA ALA A 79 -5.81 -17.79 3.47
C ALA A 79 -5.12 -18.91 4.25
N ARG A 80 -4.90 -18.75 5.56
CA ARG A 80 -4.37 -19.79 6.45
C ARG A 80 -5.32 -20.98 6.58
N GLU A 81 -6.61 -20.73 6.80
CA GLU A 81 -7.64 -21.79 6.86
C GLU A 81 -7.67 -22.63 5.56
N LEU A 82 -7.45 -21.98 4.42
CA LEU A 82 -7.44 -22.61 3.10
C LEU A 82 -6.08 -23.24 2.75
N GLY A 83 -5.06 -23.13 3.60
CA GLY A 83 -3.71 -23.62 3.32
C GLY A 83 -3.01 -22.91 2.16
N LEU A 84 -3.36 -21.64 1.88
CA LEU A 84 -2.76 -20.85 0.80
C LEU A 84 -1.43 -20.19 1.21
N ILE A 85 -1.22 -20.03 2.52
CA ILE A 85 0.01 -19.48 3.11
C ILE A 85 0.33 -20.26 4.38
N ASP A 86 1.61 -20.60 4.56
CA ASP A 86 2.13 -21.15 5.81
C ASP A 86 2.43 -20.01 6.79
N GLY A 87 2.38 -20.31 8.09
CA GLY A 87 2.48 -19.31 9.16
C GLY A 87 3.72 -18.42 9.04
N ASP A 88 3.49 -17.09 9.07
CA ASP A 88 4.45 -15.98 9.13
C ASP A 88 5.65 -16.05 8.17
N GLU A 89 5.44 -16.39 6.90
CA GLU A 89 6.40 -16.00 5.85
C GLU A 89 6.35 -14.48 5.64
N VAL A 90 7.18 -13.76 6.40
CA VAL A 90 7.63 -12.42 6.02
C VAL A 90 8.58 -12.60 4.85
N ALA A 91 8.09 -12.36 3.63
CA ALA A 91 8.95 -12.22 2.46
C ALA A 91 9.89 -11.03 2.70
N GLU A 92 11.15 -11.33 3.01
CA GLU A 92 12.25 -10.38 3.19
C GLU A 92 12.67 -9.73 1.86
#